data_AF-A0A497CGX0-F1
#
_entry.id   AF-A0A497CGX0-F1
#
_cell.length_a   1.000
_cell.length_b   1.000
_cell.length_c   1.000
_cell.angle_alpha   90.00
_cell.angle_beta   90.00
_cell.angle_gamma   90.00
#
_symmetry.space_group_name_H-M   'P 1'
#
loop_
_entity.id
_entity.type
_entity.pdbx_description
1 polymer ?
#
loop_
_entity_poly.entity_id
_entity_poly.type
_entity_poly.pdbx_seq_one_letter_code
_entity_poly.pdbx_strand_id
1 'polypeptide(L)' 'MSRLATLEIDGKKYEFPLVQGTENETAINIKSLRGVTGGVTTIDPGYKNTGS' A
#
# COMPACT_ATOMS: atom_id res chain seq x y z
N MET A 1 -16.22 4.07 -8.79
CA MET A 1 -14.95 3.87 -9.54
C MET A 1 -13.88 3.45 -8.54
N SER A 2 -13.08 2.45 -8.88
CA SER A 2 -11.98 1.98 -8.04
C SER A 2 -10.80 2.96 -8.12
N ARG A 3 -10.37 3.52 -6.99
CA ARG A 3 -9.15 4.35 -6.93
C ARG A 3 -7.96 3.43 -6.67
N LEU A 4 -6.93 3.52 -7.50
CA LEU A 4 -5.73 2.68 -7.41
C LEU A 4 -4.48 3.55 -7.26
N ALA A 5 -3.53 3.06 -6.49
CA ALA A 5 -2.15 3.57 -6.44
C ALA A 5 -1.24 2.63 -7.23
N THR A 6 -0.28 3.19 -7.96
CA THR A 6 0.75 2.41 -8.65
C THR A 6 2.05 2.50 -7.86
N LEU A 7 2.60 1.33 -7.50
CA LEU A 7 3.93 1.19 -6.91
C LEU A 7 4.85 0.56 -7.95
N GLU A 8 5.95 1.25 -8.28
CA GLU A 8 6.96 0.73 -9.21
C GLU A 8 8.22 0.36 -8.43
N ILE A 9 8.68 -0.88 -8.60
CA ILE A 9 9.88 -1.44 -7.96
C ILE A 9 10.68 -2.13 -9.04
N ASP A 10 11.94 -1.73 -9.23
CA ASP A 10 12.85 -2.29 -10.24
C ASP A 10 12.23 -2.38 -11.65
N GLY A 11 11.46 -1.35 -12.04
CA GLY A 11 10.79 -1.26 -13.33
C GLY A 11 9.49 -2.08 -13.45
N LYS A 12 9.09 -2.81 -12.41
CA LYS A 12 7.81 -3.55 -12.37
C LYS A 12 6.76 -2.78 -11.60
N LYS A 13 5.60 -2.59 -12.23
CA LYS A 13 4.45 -1.86 -11.67
C LYS A 13 3.47 -2.81 -10.98
N TYR A 14 2.97 -2.38 -9.83
CA TYR A 14 1.97 -3.05 -9.02
C TYR A 14 0.85 -2.07 -8.68
N GLU A 15 -0.39 -2.54 -8.72
CA GLU A 15 -1.54 -1.72 -8.37
C GLU A 15 -2.12 -2.15 -7.03
N PHE A 16 -2.39 -1.17 -6.17
CA PHE A 16 -2.97 -1.38 -4.86
C PHE A 16 -4.21 -0.50 -4.69
N PRO A 17 -5.28 -1.00 -4.05
CA PRO A 17 -6.47 -0.20 -3.79
C PRO A 17 -6.15 1.00 -2.89
N LEU A 18 -6.71 2.15 -3.23
CA LEU A 18 -6.83 3.27 -2.31
C LEU A 18 -8.14 3.13 -1.52
N VAL A 19 -8.02 3.23 -0.20
CA VAL A 19 -9.15 3.19 0.74
C VAL A 19 -9.20 4.49 1.52
N GLN A 20 -10.38 4.88 1.98
CA GLN A 20 -10.55 6.00 2.89
C GLN A 20 -10.71 5.47 4.31
N GLY A 21 -9.82 5.89 5.20
CA GLY A 21 -9.87 5.54 6.62
C GLY A 21 -10.91 6.34 7.39
N THR A 22 -11.07 6.01 8.66
CA THR A 22 -12.08 6.62 9.54
C THR A 22 -11.76 8.06 9.91
N GLU A 23 -10.51 8.49 9.81
CA GLU A 23 -10.08 9.87 10.04
C GLU A 23 -10.03 10.69 8.74
N ASN A 24 -10.67 10.19 7.66
CA ASN A 24 -10.66 10.76 6.31
C ASN A 24 -9.30 10.78 5.61
N GLU A 25 -8.35 9.99 6.09
CA GLU A 25 -7.08 9.73 5.44
C GLU A 25 -7.26 8.81 4.23
N THR A 26 -6.46 9.04 3.18
CA THR A 26 -6.36 8.11 2.05
C THR A 26 -5.21 7.15 2.31
N ALA A 27 -5.51 5.85 2.40
CA ALA A 27 -4.53 4.81 2.65
C ALA A 27 -4.37 3.87 1.43
N ILE A 28 -3.17 3.33 1.26
CA ILE A 28 -2.88 2.31 0.25
C ILE A 28 -3.05 0.94 0.92
N ASN A 29 -3.97 0.11 0.42
CA ASN A 29 -4.15 -1.24 0.93
C ASN A 29 -3.05 -2.16 0.39
N ILE A 30 -2.01 -2.36 1.21
CA ILE A 30 -0.83 -3.17 0.90
C ILE A 30 -0.94 -4.64 1.34
N LYS A 31 -2.15 -5.16 1.63
CA LYS A 31 -2.34 -6.53 2.14
C LYS A 31 -1.64 -7.62 1.31
N SER A 32 -1.57 -7.44 -0.01
CA SER A 32 -0.94 -8.38 -0.94
C SER A 32 0.52 -8.07 -1.27
N LEU A 33 1.08 -6.95 -0.79
CA LEU A 33 2.38 -6.39 -1.20
C LEU A 33 3.50 -7.42 -1.19
N ARG A 34 3.74 -8.07 -0.05
CA ARG A 34 4.84 -9.02 0.12
C ARG A 34 4.70 -10.22 -0.81
N GLY A 35 3.48 -10.70 -1.03
CA GLY A 35 3.20 -11.83 -1.92
C GLY A 35 3.42 -11.49 -3.39
N VAL A 36 2.92 -10.34 -3.86
CA VAL A 36 3.01 -9.97 -5.29
C VAL A 36 4.40 -9.50 -5.69
N THR A 37 5.16 -8.93 -4.76
CA THR A 37 6.53 -8.44 -4.99
C THR A 37 7.60 -9.51 -4.74
N GLY A 38 7.24 -10.67 -4.19
CA GLY A 38 8.21 -11.73 -3.89
C GLY A 38 9.09 -11.46 -2.67
N GLY A 39 8.66 -10.59 -1.75
CA GLY A 39 9.35 -10.36 -0.49
C GLY A 39 9.51 -8.91 -0.04
N VAL A 40 9.14 -7.92 -0.87
CA VAL A 40 9.23 -6.51 -0.49
C VAL A 40 8.19 -6.17 0.58
N THR A 41 8.60 -5.37 1.57
CA THR A 41 7.74 -4.91 2.65
C THR A 41 8.02 -3.44 2.94
N THR A 42 7.10 -2.78 3.65
CA THR A 42 7.32 -1.45 4.22
C THR A 42 8.15 -1.55 5.50
N ILE A 43 8.81 -0.45 5.84
CA ILE A 43 9.43 -0.23 7.15
C ILE A 43 8.84 1.07 7.71
N ASP A 44 8.15 0.98 8.84
CA ASP A 44 7.51 2.11 9.52
C ASP A 44 7.62 1.91 11.05
N PRO A 45 8.78 2.22 11.66
CA PRO A 45 8.98 2.03 13.09
C PRO A 45 7.97 2.85 13.90
N GLY A 46 7.20 2.16 14.74
CA GLY A 46 6.14 2.80 15.54
C GLY A 46 4.82 3.04 14.78
N TYR A 47 4.66 2.49 13.57
CA TYR A 47 3.39 2.43 12.83
C TYR A 47 2.73 3.80 12.56
N LYS A 48 3.51 4.88 12.55
CA LYS A 48 2.96 6.25 12.39
C LYS A 48 2.30 6.49 11.03
N ASN A 49 2.71 5.73 10.01
CA ASN A 49 2.19 5.79 8.65
C ASN A 49 1.36 4.55 8.30
N THR A 50 1.01 3.73 9.30
CA THR A 50 0.28 2.48 9.12
C THR A 50 -1.09 2.58 9.79
N GLY A 51 -2.15 2.70 8.98
CA GLY A 51 -3.54 2.58 9.45
C GLY A 51 -3.94 1.11 9.64
N SER A 52 -4.76 0.82 10.65
CA SER A 52 -5.24 -0.54 10.99
C SER A 52 -6.75 -0.68 10.96
#